data_AF-A0A963VKE6-F1
#
_entry.id   AF-A0A963VKE6-F1
#
_cell.length_a   1.000
_cell.length_b   1.000
_cell.length_c   1.000
_cell.angle_alpha   90.00
_cell.angle_beta   90.00
_cell.angle_gamma   90.00
#
_symmetry.space_group_name_H-M   'P 1'
#
loop_
_entity.id
_entity.type
_entity.pdbx_description
1 polymer ?
#
loop_
_entity_poly.entity_id
_entity_poly.type
_entity_poly.pdbx_seq_one_letter_code
_entity_poly.pdbx_strand_id
1 'polypeptide(L)' 'MQTPVNTFKLALKNQQPQIGFWVNMISSLSTEISAGAGFDWLLFDGEHTPNHLQSMLAHLQTIA' A
#
# COMPACT_ATOMS: atom_id res chain seq x y z
N MET A 1 5.05 -13.78 20.31
CA MET A 1 5.36 -13.52 18.89
C MET A 1 6.01 -12.16 18.79
N GLN A 2 7.05 -12.02 17.96
CA GLN A 2 7.71 -10.74 17.72
C GLN A 2 7.13 -10.12 16.45
N THR A 3 6.55 -8.93 16.54
CA THR A 3 6.05 -8.21 15.37
C THR A 3 7.23 -7.79 14.48
N PRO A 4 7.19 -8.05 13.15
CA PRO A 4 8.22 -7.58 12.23
C PRO A 4 8.43 -6.07 12.29
N VAL A 5 9.63 -5.61 11.93
CA VAL A 5 9.91 -4.18 11.84
C VAL A 5 9.11 -3.58 10.68
N ASN A 6 8.29 -2.57 10.98
CA ASN A 6 7.61 -1.77 9.95
C ASN A 6 8.60 -0.74 9.38
N THR A 7 9.12 -1.01 8.18
CA THR A 7 10.12 -0.19 7.50
C THR A 7 9.60 1.21 7.18
N PHE A 8 8.34 1.34 6.74
CA PHE A 8 7.70 2.63 6.50
C PHE A 8 7.66 3.50 7.77
N LYS A 9 7.22 2.94 8.91
CA LYS A 9 7.21 3.66 10.20
C LYS A 9 8.62 4.06 10.65
N LEU A 10 9.62 3.20 10.41
CA LEU A 10 11.02 3.51 10.71
C LEU A 10 11.54 4.67 9.84
N ALA A 11 11.25 4.67 8.54
CA ALA A 11 11.66 5.72 7.62
C ALA A 11 11.06 7.08 7.99
N LEU A 12 9.77 7.11 8.33
CA LEU A 12 9.10 8.31 8.85
C LEU A 12 9.76 8.84 10.13
N LYS A 13 10.10 7.94 11.08
CA LYS A 13 10.81 8.32 12.32
C LYS A 13 12.18 8.92 12.03
N ASN A 14 12.84 8.45 10.98
CA ASN A 14 14.13 8.93 10.53
C ASN A 14 14.05 10.18 9.64
N GLN A 15 12.85 10.78 9.48
CA GLN A 15 12.61 11.96 8.64
C GLN A 15 13.05 11.75 7.18
N GLN A 16 13.00 10.51 6.71
CA GLN A 16 13.26 10.20 5.31
C GLN A 16 12.02 10.58 4.49
N PRO A 17 12.17 11.31 3.37
CA PRO A 17 11.07 11.49 2.42
C PRO A 17 10.54 10.13 1.97
N GLN A 18 9.22 9.99 1.89
CA GLN A 18 8.55 8.77 1.45
C GLN A 18 7.55 9.13 0.35
N ILE A 19 7.89 8.80 -0.89
CA ILE A 19 7.07 9.08 -2.06
C ILE A 19 5.99 8.02 -2.16
N GLY A 20 4.74 8.45 -2.03
CA GLY A 20 3.57 7.60 -2.07
C GLY A 20 2.82 7.65 -3.39
N PHE A 21 2.03 6.62 -3.66
CA PHE A 21 1.06 6.60 -4.75
C PHE A 21 -0.34 6.24 -4.26
N TRP A 22 -1.33 7.00 -4.73
CA TRP A 22 -2.72 6.82 -4.37
C TRP A 22 -3.40 5.87 -5.36
N VAL A 23 -3.72 4.65 -4.91
CA VAL A 23 -4.26 3.59 -5.76
C VAL A 23 -5.79 3.58 -5.65
N ASN A 24 -6.44 4.35 -6.52
CA ASN A 24 -7.91 4.44 -6.57
C ASN A 24 -8.57 3.44 -7.54
N MET A 25 -7.76 2.64 -8.22
CA MET A 25 -8.22 1.62 -9.16
C MET A 25 -8.44 0.30 -8.42
N ILE A 26 -9.68 -0.19 -8.38
CA ILE A 26 -10.04 -1.45 -7.73
C ILE A 26 -9.74 -2.63 -8.67
N SER A 27 -8.46 -2.85 -8.92
CA SER A 27 -7.96 -3.94 -9.74
C SER A 27 -6.66 -4.49 -9.16
N SER A 28 -6.57 -5.82 -9.06
CA SER A 28 -5.33 -6.49 -8.67
C SER A 28 -4.22 -6.21 -9.68
N LEU A 29 -4.50 -6.19 -10.99
CA LEU A 29 -3.47 -5.91 -12.00
C LEU A 29 -2.86 -4.51 -11.83
N SER A 30 -3.69 -3.48 -11.62
CA SER A 30 -3.17 -2.13 -11.38
C SER A 30 -2.41 -2.05 -10.06
N THR A 31 -2.82 -2.85 -9.06
CA THR A 31 -2.13 -2.92 -7.77
C THR A 31 -0.75 -3.54 -7.90
N GLU A 32 -0.62 -4.65 -8.64
CA GLU A 32 0.65 -5.32 -8.92
C GLU A 32 1.61 -4.39 -9.67
N ILE A 33 1.12 -3.72 -10.71
CA ILE A 33 1.91 -2.72 -11.45
C ILE A 33 2.37 -1.58 -10.52
N SER A 34 1.48 -1.10 -9.66
CA SER A 34 1.79 -0.02 -8.71
C SER A 34 2.83 -0.46 -7.68
N ALA A 35 2.78 -1.71 -7.21
CA ALA A 35 3.76 -2.27 -6.29
C ALA A 35 5.15 -2.38 -6.91
N GLY A 36 5.23 -2.70 -8.21
CA GLY A 36 6.48 -2.72 -8.97
C GLY A 36 7.00 -1.35 -9.41
N ALA A 37 6.24 -0.27 -9.24
CA ALA A 37 6.57 1.05 -9.77
C ALA A 37 7.64 1.82 -8.97
N GLY A 38 8.07 1.31 -7.82
CA GLY A 38 9.16 1.89 -7.02
C GLY A 38 8.75 3.00 -6.05
N PHE A 39 7.45 3.08 -5.70
CA PHE A 39 6.99 3.95 -4.61
C PHE A 39 7.37 3.37 -3.25
N ASP A 40 7.60 4.25 -2.26
CA ASP A 40 7.92 3.84 -0.89
C ASP A 40 6.68 3.25 -0.17
N TRP A 41 5.48 3.72 -0.56
CA TRP A 41 4.22 3.23 -0.02
C TRP A 41 3.06 3.44 -1.00
N LEU A 42 2.02 2.62 -0.85
CA LEU A 42 0.76 2.72 -1.58
C LEU A 42 -0.38 3.05 -0.63
N LEU A 43 -1.28 3.96 -1.05
CA LEU A 43 -2.52 4.24 -0.34
C LEU A 43 -3.70 3.57 -1.05
N PHE A 44 -4.32 2.60 -0.38
CA PHE A 44 -5.62 2.06 -0.77
C PHE A 44 -6.70 2.83 -0.02
N ASP A 45 -7.45 3.64 -0.76
CA ASP A 45 -8.46 4.53 -0.20
C ASP A 45 -9.74 3.76 0.14
N GLY A 46 -10.04 3.59 1.42
CA GLY A 46 -11.29 2.97 1.88
C GLY A 46 -12.44 3.95 2.11
N GLU A 47 -12.22 5.26 1.92
CA GLU A 47 -13.20 6.31 2.22
C GLU A 47 -13.88 6.84 0.96
N HIS A 48 -13.09 7.16 -0.07
CA HIS A 48 -13.57 7.82 -1.29
C HIS A 48 -13.56 6.93 -2.52
N THR A 49 -13.10 5.69 -2.40
CA THR A 49 -13.21 4.69 -3.47
C THR A 49 -14.11 3.53 -3.04
N PRO A 50 -14.66 2.74 -3.99
CA PRO A 50 -15.52 1.59 -3.68
C PRO A 50 -14.81 0.40 -2.99
N ASN A 51 -13.72 0.65 -2.27
CA ASN A 51 -13.01 -0.37 -1.52
C ASN A 51 -13.81 -0.86 -0.31
N HIS A 52 -13.82 -2.17 -0.13
CA HIS A 52 -14.43 -2.88 0.98
C HIS A 52 -13.46 -3.96 1.46
N LEU A 53 -13.82 -4.72 2.51
CA LEU A 53 -12.91 -5.70 3.12
C LEU A 53 -12.35 -6.72 2.12
N GLN A 54 -13.19 -7.23 1.21
CA GLN A 54 -12.76 -8.20 0.21
C GLN A 54 -11.81 -7.59 -0.83
N SER A 55 -12.09 -6.38 -1.33
CA SER A 55 -11.16 -5.72 -2.26
C SER A 55 -9.84 -5.35 -1.58
N MET A 56 -9.90 -4.88 -0.32
CA MET A 56 -8.71 -4.60 0.48
C MET A 56 -7.85 -5.86 0.68
N LEU A 57 -8.47 -7.00 0.98
CA LEU A 57 -7.75 -8.27 1.08
C LEU A 57 -7.07 -8.63 -0.25
N ALA A 58 -7.76 -8.47 -1.37
CA ALA A 58 -7.19 -8.73 -2.70
C ALA A 58 -6.01 -7.80 -3.02
N HIS A 59 -6.12 -6.50 -2.68
CA HIS A 59 -5.02 -5.55 -2.81
C HIS A 59 -3.81 -5.97 -1.97
N LEU A 60 -4.01 -6.31 -0.70
CA LEU A 60 -2.95 -6.73 0.22
C LEU A 60 -2.27 -8.04 -0.20
N GLN A 61 -3.05 -9.01 -0.70
CA GLN A 61 -2.51 -10.27 -1.23
C GLN A 61 -1.70 -10.08 -2.50
N THR A 62 -1.99 -9.03 -3.28
CA THR A 62 -1.28 -8.74 -4.53
C THR A 62 0.11 -8.14 -4.28
N ILE A 63 0.30 -7.44 -3.16
CA ILE A 63 1.57 -6.77 -2.83
C ILE A 63 2.48 -7.57 -1.89
N ALA A 64 1.98 -8.67 -1.32
CA ALA A 64 2.69 -9.52 -0.35
C ALA A 64 3.56 -10.57 -1.06
#